data_AF-A0A931U3L9-F1
#
_entry.id   AF-A0A931U3L9-F1
#
_cell.length_a   1.000
_cell.length_b   1.000
_cell.length_c   1.000
_cell.angle_alpha   90.00
_cell.angle_beta   90.00
_cell.angle_gamma   90.00
#
_symmetry.space_group_name_H-M   'P 1'
#
loop_
_entity.id
_entity.type
_entity.pdbx_description
1 polymer ?
#
loop_
_entity_poly.entity_id
_entity_poly.type
_entity_poly.pdbx_seq_one_letter_code
_entity_poly.pdbx_strand_id
1 'polypeptide(L)'
;AEGQAPLPQVLNAESQRFGPAAAVLIVTPSLDLRWVQAAQQLTLRGLRVAAVLLEPSTFGRADNAFQTVGALASAAIPSFLVKRGDVLQRVLMSRGERVRSRLR
;
A
#
# COMPACT_ATOMS: atom_id res chain seq x y z
N ALA A 1 -13.67 1.85 11.16
CA ALA A 1 -12.49 1.53 11.97
C ALA A 1 -11.73 2.82 12.22
N GLU A 2 -11.49 3.17 13.48
CA GLU A 2 -10.69 4.33 13.86
C GLU A 2 -9.33 3.83 14.32
N GLY A 3 -8.26 4.35 13.74
CA GLY A 3 -6.90 4.01 14.13
C GLY A 3 -6.52 4.74 15.42
N GLN A 4 -5.88 4.04 16.35
CA GLN A 4 -5.37 4.65 17.59
C GLN A 4 -4.04 5.39 17.41
N ALA A 5 -3.34 5.14 16.30
CA ALA A 5 -2.11 5.82 15.93
C ALA A 5 -2.10 6.13 14.42
N PRO A 6 -1.51 7.25 13.99
CA PRO A 6 -1.26 7.52 12.58
C PRO A 6 -0.43 6.41 11.93
N LEU A 7 -0.83 5.99 10.72
CA LEU A 7 -0.15 4.93 9.98
C LEU A 7 1.37 5.13 9.83
N PRO A 8 1.91 6.35 9.58
CA PRO A 8 3.36 6.56 9.53
C PRO A 8 4.07 6.18 10.84
N GLN A 9 3.43 6.43 11.99
CA GLN A 9 4.00 6.09 13.29
C GLN A 9 4.04 4.57 13.48
N VAL A 10 2.97 3.88 13.10
CA VAL A 10 2.89 2.41 13.16
C VAL A 10 3.98 1.78 12.28
N LEU A 11 4.14 2.24 11.04
CA LEU A 11 5.15 1.72 10.12
C LEU A 11 6.57 1.91 10.67
N ASN A 12 6.84 3.06 11.29
CA ASN A 12 8.15 3.34 11.89
C ASN A 12 8.41 2.50 13.15
N ALA A 13 7.41 2.35 14.03
CA ALA A 13 7.54 1.59 15.27
C ALA A 13 7.74 0.09 15.02
N GLU A 14 6.97 -0.49 14.10
CA GLU A 14 7.08 -1.91 13.75
C GLU A 14 8.30 -2.21 12.88
N SER A 15 8.93 -1.18 12.28
CA SER A 15 10.10 -1.35 11.40
C SER A 15 11.27 -2.12 12.03
N GLN A 16 11.44 -2.00 13.35
CA GLN A 16 12.51 -2.64 14.12
C GLN A 16 12.24 -4.12 14.41
N ARG A 17 11.00 -4.58 14.19
CA ARG A 17 10.56 -5.95 14.48
C ARG A 17 10.54 -6.85 13.26
N PHE A 18 10.69 -6.27 12.06
CA PHE A 18 10.70 -7.03 10.82
C PHE A 18 12.03 -7.76 10.64
N GLY A 19 11.97 -9.09 10.57
CA GLY A 19 13.13 -9.91 10.23
C GLY A 19 13.55 -9.79 8.76
N PRO A 20 14.73 -10.33 8.38
CA PRO A 20 15.33 -10.16 7.04
C PRO A 20 14.49 -10.65 5.85
N ALA A 21 13.48 -11.50 6.08
CA ALA A 21 12.60 -12.05 5.05
C ALA A 21 11.17 -11.51 5.09
N ALA A 22 10.88 -10.58 6.01
CA ALA A 22 9.54 -10.05 6.21
C ALA A 22 9.03 -9.32 4.96
N ALA A 23 7.72 -9.40 4.75
CA ALA A 23 7.01 -8.62 3.76
C ALA A 23 5.92 -7.80 4.45
N VAL A 24 5.73 -6.56 4.02
CA VAL A 24 4.76 -5.63 4.59
C VAL A 24 3.69 -5.35 3.55
N LEU A 25 2.45 -5.73 3.85
CA LEU A 25 1.28 -5.38 3.05
C LEU A 25 0.49 -4.29 3.77
N ILE A 26 0.49 -3.08 3.21
CA ILE A 26 -0.18 -1.92 3.79
C ILE A 26 -1.58 -1.82 3.20
N VAL A 27 -2.62 -2.02 4.02
CA VAL A 27 -4.03 -1.87 3.59
C VAL A 27 -4.61 -0.61 4.23
N THR A 28 -4.96 0.40 3.44
CA THR A 28 -5.41 1.68 4.00
C THR A 28 -6.30 2.47 3.03
N PRO A 29 -7.30 3.22 3.52
CA PRO A 29 -7.95 4.30 2.76
C PRO A 29 -7.25 5.66 2.95
N SER A 30 -6.13 5.73 3.69
CA SER A 30 -5.49 6.99 4.05
C SER A 30 -4.87 7.70 2.84
N LEU A 31 -5.19 8.98 2.71
CA LEU A 31 -4.63 9.88 1.70
C LEU A 31 -3.41 10.66 2.20
N ASP A 32 -3.01 10.47 3.46
CA ASP A 32 -1.84 11.12 4.06
C ASP A 32 -0.53 10.60 3.45
N LEU A 33 0.08 11.37 2.55
CA LEU A 33 1.29 10.96 1.83
C LEU A 33 2.49 10.61 2.73
N ARG A 34 2.49 11.00 4.02
CA ARG A 34 3.56 10.64 4.96
C ARG A 34 3.69 9.12 5.15
N TRP A 35 2.61 8.35 4.95
CA TRP A 35 2.71 6.89 5.05
C TRP A 35 3.46 6.30 3.85
N VAL A 36 3.36 6.92 2.66
CA VAL A 36 4.10 6.50 1.46
C VAL A 36 5.60 6.73 1.68
N GLN A 37 5.96 7.86 2.28
CA GLN A 37 7.34 8.16 2.67
C GLN A 37 7.88 7.11 3.67
N ALA A 38 7.12 6.80 4.72
CA ALA A 38 7.49 5.76 5.68
C ALA A 38 7.64 4.38 5.01
N ALA A 39 6.73 4.02 4.10
CA ALA A 39 6.80 2.78 3.33
C ALA A 39 8.04 2.71 2.43
N GLN A 40 8.44 3.83 1.81
CA GLN A 40 9.66 3.90 1.02
C GLN A 40 10.91 3.64 1.87
N GLN A 41 10.95 4.16 3.11
CA GLN A 41 12.05 3.88 4.04
C GLN A 41 12.16 2.39 4.39
N LEU A 42 11.04 1.67 4.50
CA LEU A 42 11.03 0.21 4.69
C LEU A 42 11.64 -0.51 3.47
N THR A 43 11.28 -0.08 2.25
CA THR A 43 11.86 -0.64 1.03
C THR A 43 13.38 -0.41 0.96
N LEU A 44 13.85 0.79 1.32
CA LEU A 44 15.28 1.12 1.36
C LEU A 44 16.07 0.27 2.38
N ARG A 45 15.40 -0.24 3.42
CA ARG A 45 15.96 -1.18 4.39
C ARG A 45 15.94 -2.64 3.91
N GLY A 46 15.48 -2.89 2.68
CA GLY A 46 15.43 -4.22 2.08
C GLY A 46 14.13 -5.00 2.32
N LEU A 47 13.11 -4.39 2.92
CA LEU A 47 11.82 -5.05 3.12
C LEU A 47 11.01 -5.06 1.81
N ARG A 48 10.28 -6.15 1.59
CA ARG A 48 9.31 -6.24 0.48
C ARG A 48 8.02 -5.54 0.90
N VAL A 49 7.71 -4.40 0.29
CA VAL A 49 6.52 -3.62 0.62
C VAL A 49 5.55 -3.60 -0.55
N ALA A 50 4.26 -3.79 -0.27
CA ALA A 50 3.17 -3.57 -1.21
C ALA A 50 2.01 -2.84 -0.53
N ALA A 51 1.21 -2.13 -1.31
CA ALA A 51 0.06 -1.37 -0.82
C ALA A 51 -1.25 -1.86 -1.44
N VAL A 52 -2.29 -1.96 -0.63
CA VAL A 52 -3.69 -2.08 -1.05
C VAL A 52 -4.39 -0.80 -0.62
N LEU A 53 -4.55 0.11 -1.57
CA LEU A 53 -5.20 1.39 -1.35
C LEU A 53 -6.70 1.21 -1.55
N LEU A 54 -7.47 1.44 -0.50
CA LEU A 54 -8.93 1.42 -0.57
C LEU A 54 -9.40 2.77 -1.09
N GLU A 55 -10.10 2.80 -2.22
CA GLU A 55 -10.58 4.03 -2.86
C GLU A 55 -11.64 4.72 -2.00
N PRO A 56 -11.32 5.82 -1.29
CA PRO A 56 -12.21 6.38 -0.27
C PRO A 56 -13.54 6.86 -0.84
N SER A 57 -13.52 7.35 -2.09
CA SER A 57 -14.71 7.80 -2.81
C SER A 57 -15.78 6.72 -2.94
N THR A 58 -15.38 5.47 -3.09
CA THR A 58 -16.31 4.33 -3.18
C THR A 58 -16.77 3.84 -1.81
N PHE A 59 -16.13 4.27 -0.72
CA PHE A 59 -16.50 3.91 0.65
C PHE A 59 -17.30 4.99 1.38
N GLY A 60 -17.68 6.09 0.71
CA GLY A 60 -18.55 7.14 1.25
C GLY A 60 -17.83 8.41 1.69
N ARG A 61 -16.55 8.58 1.34
CA ARG A 61 -15.82 9.86 1.46
C ARG A 61 -15.87 10.61 0.14
N ALA A 62 -15.66 11.92 0.12
CA ALA A 62 -15.64 12.70 -1.14
C ALA A 62 -14.26 12.65 -1.83
N ASP A 63 -13.20 12.43 -1.06
CA ASP A 63 -11.82 12.47 -1.55
C ASP A 63 -11.47 11.22 -2.37
N ASN A 64 -10.53 11.38 -3.31
CA ASN A 64 -10.02 10.31 -4.17
C ASN A 64 -8.54 10.00 -3.92
N ALA A 65 -8.10 8.84 -4.39
CA ALA A 65 -6.76 8.34 -4.17
C ALA A 65 -5.70 8.79 -5.20
N PHE A 66 -6.00 9.71 -6.14
CA PHE A 66 -5.10 9.98 -7.28
C PHE A 66 -3.69 10.40 -6.87
N GLN A 67 -3.56 11.33 -5.92
CA GLN A 67 -2.25 11.79 -5.45
C GLN A 67 -1.47 10.67 -4.75
N THR A 68 -2.15 9.86 -3.93
CA THR A 68 -1.55 8.73 -3.22
C THR A 68 -1.10 7.62 -4.18
N VAL A 69 -1.88 7.33 -5.22
CA VAL A 69 -1.49 6.41 -6.31
C VAL A 69 -0.24 6.92 -7.04
N GLY A 70 -0.20 8.21 -7.37
CA GLY A 70 0.96 8.84 -7.99
C GLY A 70 2.22 8.73 -7.12
N ALA A 71 2.10 9.06 -5.83
CA ALA A 71 3.20 8.95 -4.88
C ALA A 71 3.74 7.51 -4.75
N LEU A 72 2.86 6.50 -4.72
CA LEU A 72 3.25 5.08 -4.69
C LEU A 72 4.00 4.67 -5.97
N ALA A 73 3.54 5.14 -7.13
CA ALA A 73 4.21 4.88 -8.39
C ALA A 73 5.60 5.52 -8.44
N SER A 74 5.75 6.78 -8.01
CA SER A 74 7.04 7.47 -7.92
C SER A 74 8.01 6.81 -6.94
N ALA A 75 7.51 6.23 -5.86
CA ALA A 75 8.32 5.47 -4.89
C ALA A 75 8.64 4.03 -5.34
N ALA A 76 8.21 3.63 -6.54
CA ALA A 76 8.31 2.27 -7.06
C ALA A 76 7.68 1.20 -6.13
N ILE A 77 6.65 1.58 -5.36
CA ILE A 77 5.95 0.67 -4.45
C ILE A 77 4.77 0.03 -5.19
N PRO A 78 4.70 -1.31 -5.29
CA PRO A 78 3.55 -1.98 -5.87
C PRO A 78 2.26 -1.67 -5.11
N SER A 79 1.35 -0.92 -5.72
CA SER A 79 -0.01 -0.66 -5.21
C SER A 79 -1.16 -1.32 -5.98
N PHE A 80 -2.22 -1.72 -5.27
CA PHE A 80 -3.52 -2.14 -5.81
C PHE A 80 -4.57 -1.13 -5.36
N LEU A 81 -5.33 -0.55 -6.29
CA LEU A 81 -6.49 0.26 -5.94
C LEU A 81 -7.71 -0.65 -5.87
N VAL A 82 -8.38 -0.67 -4.73
CA VAL A 82 -9.57 -1.49 -4.48
C VAL A 82 -10.76 -0.59 -4.22
N LYS A 83 -11.84 -0.80 -4.95
CA LYS A 83 -13.11 -0.09 -4.81
C LYS A 83 -14.13 -0.95 -4.06
N ARG A 84 -15.15 -0.30 -3.49
CA ARG A 84 -16.31 -0.99 -2.92
C ARG A 84 -16.97 -1.86 -3.99
N GLY A 85 -17.19 -3.14 -3.68
CA GLY A 85 -17.78 -4.12 -4.60
C GLY A 85 -16.77 -4.93 -5.41
N ASP A 86 -15.47 -4.58 -5.36
CA ASP A 86 -14.44 -5.39 -5.99
C ASP A 86 -14.27 -6.74 -5.31
N VAL A 87 -14.09 -7.80 -6.12
CA VAL A 87 -13.65 -9.10 -5.63
C VAL A 87 -12.14 -9.03 -5.38
N LEU A 88 -11.75 -8.90 -4.10
CA LEU A 88 -10.35 -8.73 -3.67
C LEU A 88 -9.38 -9.72 -4.33
N GLN A 89 -9.76 -10.99 -4.39
CA GLN A 89 -8.95 -12.04 -5.02
C GLN A 89 -8.60 -11.70 -6.47
N ARG A 90 -9.57 -11.23 -7.25
CA ARG A 90 -9.38 -10.87 -8.66
C ARG A 90 -8.45 -9.67 -8.81
N VAL A 91 -8.63 -8.64 -7.99
CA VAL A 91 -7.80 -7.43 -8.04
C VAL A 91 -6.34 -7.76 -7.73
N LEU A 92 -6.09 -8.55 -6.68
CA LEU A 92 -4.74 -8.93 -6.28
C LEU A 92 -4.05 -9.86 -7.29
N MET A 93 -4.80 -10.78 -7.91
CA MET A 93 -4.25 -11.70 -8.93
C MET A 93 -3.85 -10.99 -10.23
N SER A 94 -4.61 -9.98 -10.66
CA SER A 94 -4.40 -9.26 -11.94
C SER A 94 -3.01 -8.62 -12.10
N ARG A 95 -2.33 -8.31 -10.99
CA ARG A 95 -0.98 -7.71 -11.01
C ARG A 95 0.12 -8.74 -10.76
N GLY A 96 -0.16 -9.82 -10.03
CA GLY A 96 0.74 -10.97 -9.90
C GLY A 96 1.05 -11.62 -11.25
N GLU A 97 0.06 -11.70 -12.14
CA GLU A 97 0.25 -12.20 -13.52
C GLU A 97 1.14 -11.27 -14.36
N ARG A 98 0.97 -9.94 -14.27
CA ARG A 98 1.81 -8.96 -14.98
C ARG A 98 3.28 -8.96 -14.54
N VAL A 99 3.55 -9.29 -13.28
CA VAL A 99 4.94 -9.47 -12.78
C VAL A 99 5.54 -10.76 -13.34
N ARG A 100 4.77 -11.85 -13.39
CA ARG A 100 5.22 -13.15 -13.91
C ARG A 100 5.42 -13.16 -15.43
N SER A 101 4.66 -12.37 -16.20
CA SER A 101 4.79 -12.31 -17.65
C SER A 101 6.03 -11.55 -18.14
N ARG A 102 6.69 -10.76 -17.27
CA ARG A 102 7.93 -10.02 -17.59
C ARG A 102 9.21 -10.81 -17.32
N LEU A 103 9.08 -12.03 -16.79
CA LEU A 103 10.18 -12.94 -16.46
C LEU A 103 10.27 -14.12 -17.44
N ARG A 104 9.52 -14.08 -18.56
CA ARG A 104 9.57 -15.05 -19.65
C ARG A 104 10.05 -14.38 -20.92
#